data_AF-F6BD96-F1
#
_entry.id   AF-F6BD96-F1
#
_cell.length_a   1.000
_cell.length_b   1.000
_cell.length_c   1.000
_cell.angle_alpha   90.00
_cell.angle_beta   90.00
_cell.angle_gamma   90.00
#
_symmetry.space_group_name_H-M   'P 1'
#
loop_
_entity.id
_entity.type
_entity.pdbx_description
1 polymer ?
#
loop_
_entity_poly.entity_id
_entity_poly.type
_entity_poly.pdbx_seq_one_letter_code
_entity_poly.pdbx_strand_id
1 'polypeptide(L)'
;MMIMYGIKKHVDITSLNWDFEVNGMAKLNYKIETDPKKTARAMGRALKISRKHAVEICRELNGMKLDDAIQYLKDVIALKRFVPFKRHCKDVPHRKGKFGWHAGRYPVKASREILKVLENAKKNAEYKGLNVEKLRIKHISSNKGPTIKRYMPRAFGRASPKFQETVHIQVILEEYH
;
A
#
# COMPACT_ATOMS: atom_id res chain seq x y z
N MET A 1 -43.36 18.61 43.14
CA MET A 1 -42.88 17.21 43.08
C MET A 1 -42.53 16.90 41.63
N MET A 2 -41.27 16.55 41.36
CA MET A 2 -40.76 16.00 40.07
C MET A 2 -41.66 14.83 39.61
N ILE A 3 -41.77 14.52 38.31
CA ILE A 3 -40.78 13.70 37.58
C ILE A 3 -40.92 13.92 36.05
N MET A 4 -39.78 14.18 35.39
CA MET A 4 -39.57 14.05 33.94
C MET A 4 -39.48 12.56 33.56
N TYR A 5 -39.97 12.15 32.39
CA TYR A 5 -39.35 11.15 31.48
C TYR A 5 -40.06 11.33 30.12
N GLY A 6 -39.44 11.73 29.01
CA GLY A 6 -38.24 11.19 28.39
C GLY A 6 -38.63 10.75 26.98
N ILE A 7 -38.61 11.68 26.01
CA ILE A 7 -38.91 11.41 24.60
C ILE A 7 -37.82 10.49 24.05
N LYS A 8 -38.08 9.19 23.96
CA LYS A 8 -37.25 8.25 23.20
C LYS A 8 -37.40 8.60 21.71
N LYS A 9 -36.47 9.41 21.17
CA LYS A 9 -36.31 9.48 19.73
C LYS A 9 -35.77 8.14 19.23
N HIS A 10 -36.52 7.61 18.28
CA HIS A 10 -36.28 6.40 17.50
C HIS A 10 -34.81 6.29 17.11
N VAL A 11 -34.17 5.18 17.48
CA VAL A 11 -32.88 4.78 16.89
C VAL A 11 -33.24 3.96 15.66
N ASP A 12 -33.05 4.55 14.48
CA ASP A 12 -33.34 3.90 13.21
C ASP A 12 -32.47 2.66 13.06
N ILE A 13 -33.10 1.48 13.13
CA ILE A 13 -32.46 0.15 13.03
C ILE A 13 -31.75 0.00 11.66
N THR A 14 -32.12 0.80 10.67
CA THR A 14 -31.49 0.88 9.34
C THR A 14 -30.08 1.48 9.35
N SER A 15 -29.71 2.29 10.35
CA SER A 15 -28.35 2.84 10.50
C SER A 15 -27.38 1.82 11.12
N LEU A 16 -27.88 0.97 12.03
CA LEU A 16 -27.09 -0.08 12.68
C LEU A 16 -26.83 -1.30 11.77
N ASN A 17 -27.73 -1.57 10.82
CA ASN A 17 -27.54 -2.65 9.84
C ASN A 17 -26.59 -2.27 8.70
N TRP A 18 -26.52 -0.99 8.34
CA TRP A 18 -25.60 -0.50 7.31
C TRP A 18 -24.13 -0.56 7.78
N ASP A 19 -23.88 -0.26 9.05
CA ASP A 19 -22.55 -0.40 9.64
C ASP A 19 -22.13 -1.86 9.80
N PHE A 20 -23.05 -2.82 9.98
CA PHE A 20 -22.68 -4.23 10.15
C PHE A 20 -22.29 -4.90 8.81
N GLU A 21 -22.94 -4.56 7.70
CA GLU A 21 -22.63 -5.10 6.36
C GLU A 21 -21.32 -4.55 5.76
N VAL A 22 -20.98 -3.29 6.01
CA VAL A 22 -19.67 -2.72 5.59
C VAL A 22 -18.49 -3.18 6.47
N ASN A 23 -18.76 -3.71 7.67
CA ASN A 23 -17.74 -4.15 8.63
C ASN A 23 -17.39 -5.65 8.58
N GLY A 24 -17.91 -6.41 7.59
CA GLY A 24 -17.59 -7.83 7.38
C GLY A 24 -16.18 -8.13 6.83
N MET A 25 -15.34 -7.12 6.60
CA MET A 25 -13.94 -7.30 6.23
C MET A 25 -13.04 -7.11 7.46
N ALA A 26 -12.26 -8.14 7.81
CA ALA A 26 -11.20 -8.02 8.82
C ALA A 26 -10.40 -6.71 8.61
N LYS A 27 -10.45 -5.82 9.61
CA LYS A 27 -9.76 -4.54 9.56
C LYS A 27 -8.27 -4.79 9.73
N LEU A 28 -7.52 -4.65 8.63
CA LEU A 28 -6.06 -4.62 8.71
C LEU A 28 -5.65 -3.31 9.38
N ASN A 29 -4.95 -3.43 10.50
CA ASN A 29 -4.40 -2.29 11.22
C ASN A 29 -3.16 -1.74 10.51
N TYR A 30 -2.97 -0.43 10.64
CA TYR A 30 -1.72 0.20 10.26
C TYR A 30 -0.64 -0.17 11.26
N LYS A 31 0.60 -0.38 10.78
CA LYS A 31 1.71 -0.76 11.66
C LYS A 31 2.13 0.36 12.63
N ILE A 32 1.95 1.62 12.23
CA ILE A 32 2.41 2.79 12.98
C ILE A 32 1.20 3.62 13.44
N GLU A 33 1.18 3.93 14.73
CA GLU A 33 0.24 4.86 15.32
C GLU A 33 0.62 6.31 14.94
N THR A 34 -0.37 7.08 14.52
CA THR A 34 -0.17 8.44 14.02
C THR A 34 -1.36 9.32 14.32
N ASP A 35 -1.11 10.61 14.52
CA ASP A 35 -2.15 11.61 14.74
C ASP A 35 -3.05 11.74 13.50
N PRO A 36 -4.36 11.47 13.61
CA PRO A 36 -5.26 11.48 12.45
C PRO A 36 -5.38 12.85 11.77
N LYS A 37 -5.12 13.93 12.51
CA LYS A 37 -5.25 15.32 12.06
C LYS A 37 -4.10 15.75 11.14
N LYS A 38 -2.88 15.29 11.40
CA LYS A 38 -1.66 15.69 10.66
C LYS A 38 -1.24 14.70 9.59
N THR A 39 -1.92 13.56 9.50
CA THR A 39 -1.51 12.46 8.62
C THR A 39 -2.64 12.00 7.71
N ALA A 40 -2.28 11.64 6.48
CA ALA A 40 -3.16 10.95 5.55
C ALA A 40 -2.74 9.49 5.45
N ARG A 41 -3.72 8.58 5.40
CA ARG A 41 -3.48 7.14 5.35
C ARG A 41 -4.11 6.56 4.08
N ALA A 42 -3.45 5.59 3.47
CA ALA A 42 -3.99 4.80 2.38
C ALA A 42 -3.52 3.35 2.48
N MET A 43 -4.35 2.44 1.98
CA MET A 43 -4.03 1.02 1.95
C MET A 43 -4.47 0.38 0.64
N GLY A 44 -3.55 -0.33 -0.02
CA GLY A 44 -3.88 -1.27 -1.10
C GLY A 44 -4.06 -2.66 -0.51
N ARG A 45 -5.21 -3.32 -0.73
CA ARG A 45 -5.49 -4.64 -0.17
C ARG A 45 -5.42 -5.74 -1.23
N ALA A 46 -4.84 -6.88 -0.87
CA ALA A 46 -4.78 -8.11 -1.69
C ALA A 46 -4.30 -7.88 -3.13
N LEU A 47 -3.32 -6.99 -3.31
CA LEU A 47 -2.76 -6.65 -4.61
C LEU A 47 -2.02 -7.85 -5.19
N LYS A 48 -2.33 -8.21 -6.44
CA LYS A 48 -1.73 -9.37 -7.15
C LYS A 48 -0.33 -9.05 -7.71
N ILE A 49 0.57 -8.62 -6.83
CA ILE A 49 1.95 -8.23 -7.15
C ILE A 49 2.94 -9.13 -6.40
N SER A 50 4.18 -9.17 -6.88
CA SER A 50 5.26 -9.89 -6.18
C SER A 50 5.64 -9.17 -4.90
N ARG A 51 5.66 -9.90 -3.78
CA ARG A 51 6.10 -9.37 -2.47
C ARG A 51 7.53 -8.84 -2.53
N LYS A 52 8.43 -9.56 -3.22
CA LYS A 52 9.84 -9.17 -3.32
C LYS A 52 10.00 -7.80 -4.00
N HIS A 53 9.26 -7.58 -5.08
CA HIS A 53 9.30 -6.32 -5.80
C HIS A 53 8.67 -5.19 -4.97
N ALA A 54 7.55 -5.46 -4.30
CA ALA A 54 6.90 -4.48 -3.44
C ALA A 54 7.83 -4.03 -2.30
N VAL A 55 8.56 -4.96 -1.67
CA VAL A 55 9.53 -4.64 -0.60
C VAL A 55 10.61 -3.68 -1.08
N GLU A 56 11.23 -3.94 -2.24
CA GLU A 56 12.30 -3.08 -2.76
C GLU A 56 11.77 -1.69 -3.16
N ILE A 57 10.57 -1.62 -3.77
CA ILE A 57 9.95 -0.34 -4.12
C ILE A 57 9.61 0.46 -2.86
N CYS A 58 8.92 -0.15 -1.89
CA CYS A 58 8.56 0.53 -0.65
C CYS A 58 9.81 1.01 0.11
N ARG A 59 10.91 0.23 0.08
CA ARG A 59 12.16 0.64 0.71
C ARG A 59 12.75 1.90 0.08
N GLU A 60 12.68 2.03 -1.24
CA GLU A 60 13.19 3.21 -1.95
C GLU A 60 12.29 4.44 -1.74
N LEU A 61 10.97 4.25 -1.73
CA LEU A 61 10.01 5.35 -1.55
C LEU A 61 9.97 5.92 -0.13
N ASN A 62 10.45 5.17 0.86
CA ASN A 62 10.35 5.57 2.26
C ASN A 62 11.18 6.85 2.55
N GLY A 63 10.51 7.92 2.97
CA GLY A 63 11.13 9.21 3.25
C GLY A 63 11.18 10.21 2.09
N MET A 64 10.73 9.83 0.88
CA MET A 64 10.65 10.76 -0.25
C MET A 64 9.48 11.76 -0.10
N LYS A 65 9.59 12.91 -0.77
CA LYS A 65 8.44 13.80 -1.01
C LYS A 65 7.42 13.08 -1.90
N LEU A 66 6.15 13.42 -1.75
CA LEU A 66 5.08 12.74 -2.48
C LEU A 66 5.21 12.89 -4.00
N ASP A 67 5.53 14.09 -4.49
CA ASP A 67 5.67 14.35 -5.92
C ASP A 67 6.88 13.62 -6.53
N ASP A 68 8.02 13.64 -5.81
CA ASP A 68 9.22 12.90 -6.21
C ASP A 68 8.96 11.40 -6.29
N ALA A 69 8.21 10.85 -5.33
CA ALA A 69 7.82 9.44 -5.30
C ALA A 69 6.92 9.07 -6.50
N ILE A 70 5.95 9.93 -6.84
CA ILE A 70 5.07 9.72 -8.01
C ILE A 70 5.91 9.76 -9.29
N GLN A 71 6.79 10.75 -9.43
CA GLN A 71 7.66 10.88 -10.60
C GLN A 71 8.59 9.68 -10.74
N TYR A 72 9.20 9.24 -9.64
CA TYR A 72 10.04 8.05 -9.59
C TYR A 72 9.32 6.82 -10.12
N LEU A 73 8.07 6.58 -9.69
CA LEU A 73 7.29 5.43 -10.16
C LEU A 73 6.94 5.54 -11.65
N LYS A 74 6.60 6.74 -12.14
CA LYS A 74 6.37 6.98 -13.58
C LYS A 74 7.62 6.68 -14.40
N ASP A 75 8.79 7.09 -13.94
CA ASP A 75 10.07 6.81 -14.61
C ASP A 75 10.40 5.31 -14.62
N VAL A 76 10.06 4.58 -13.55
CA VAL A 76 10.22 3.11 -13.50
C VAL A 76 9.28 2.42 -14.47
N ILE A 77 8.03 2.88 -14.59
CA ILE A 77 7.05 2.37 -15.55
C ILE A 77 7.52 2.63 -16.99
N ALA A 78 8.13 3.79 -17.24
CA ALA A 78 8.71 4.17 -18.51
C ALA A 78 10.09 3.53 -18.78
N LEU A 79 10.57 2.65 -17.89
CA LEU A 79 11.88 1.98 -17.98
C LEU A 79 13.11 2.93 -17.99
N LYS A 80 12.92 4.20 -17.62
CA LYS A 80 13.99 5.20 -17.56
C LYS A 80 14.84 5.03 -16.30
N ARG A 81 14.20 4.71 -15.18
CA ARG A 81 14.83 4.58 -13.86
C ARG A 81 14.58 3.19 -13.30
N PHE A 82 15.62 2.50 -12.82
CA PHE A 82 15.46 1.17 -12.23
C PHE A 82 15.25 1.27 -10.72
N VAL A 83 14.64 0.23 -10.14
CA VAL A 83 14.55 0.05 -8.70
C VAL A 83 15.74 -0.77 -8.22
N PRO A 84 16.52 -0.29 -7.24
CA PRO A 84 17.64 -1.04 -6.68
C PRO A 84 17.11 -2.24 -5.88
N PHE A 85 17.66 -3.44 -6.13
CA PHE A 85 17.28 -4.66 -5.41
C PHE A 85 18.35 -4.93 -4.35
N LYS A 86 18.08 -4.52 -3.10
CA LYS A 86 19.04 -4.60 -1.99
C LYS A 86 18.93 -5.93 -1.24
N ARG A 87 17.71 -6.39 -0.93
CA ARG A 87 17.47 -7.64 -0.19
C ARG A 87 17.35 -8.84 -1.12
N HIS A 88 16.64 -8.67 -2.22
CA HIS A 88 16.33 -9.74 -3.17
C HIS A 88 17.22 -9.70 -4.41
N CYS A 89 18.54 -9.62 -4.23
CA CYS A 89 19.53 -9.39 -5.29
C CYS A 89 20.08 -10.65 -6.00
N LYS A 90 19.70 -11.87 -5.59
CA LYS A 90 20.17 -13.11 -6.23
C LYS A 90 19.75 -13.18 -7.70
N ASP A 91 20.71 -13.44 -8.59
CA ASP A 91 20.51 -13.54 -10.04
C ASP A 91 19.83 -12.29 -10.64
N VAL A 92 20.14 -11.12 -10.10
CA VAL A 92 19.68 -9.83 -10.61
C VAL A 92 20.79 -9.19 -11.44
N PRO A 93 20.53 -8.82 -12.71
CA PRO A 93 21.52 -8.15 -13.54
C PRO A 93 22.01 -6.84 -12.92
N HIS A 94 23.29 -6.55 -13.14
CA HIS A 94 23.85 -5.27 -12.76
C HIS A 94 23.29 -4.16 -13.65
N ARG A 95 23.05 -2.98 -13.08
CA ARG A 95 22.54 -1.81 -13.78
C ARG A 95 23.42 -0.60 -13.45
N LYS A 96 23.82 0.13 -14.48
CA LYS A 96 24.55 1.40 -14.32
C LYS A 96 23.56 2.49 -13.89
N GLY A 97 23.86 3.24 -12.83
CA GLY A 97 23.05 4.37 -12.39
C GLY A 97 23.45 4.96 -11.04
N LYS A 98 22.82 6.08 -10.67
CA LYS A 98 23.13 6.89 -9.48
C LYS A 98 22.53 6.36 -8.16
N PHE A 99 22.55 5.06 -7.91
CA PHE A 99 21.87 4.45 -6.75
C PHE A 99 22.79 3.81 -5.71
N GLY A 100 24.11 3.92 -5.89
CA GLY A 100 25.08 3.32 -4.97
C GLY A 100 24.93 1.79 -4.82
N TRP A 101 24.23 1.13 -5.74
CA TRP A 101 23.96 -0.30 -5.70
C TRP A 101 24.06 -0.91 -7.10
N HIS A 102 24.64 -2.11 -7.18
CA HIS A 102 24.96 -2.76 -8.46
C HIS A 102 23.72 -3.39 -9.12
N ALA A 103 22.81 -3.98 -8.35
CA ALA A 103 21.70 -4.78 -8.87
C ALA A 103 20.37 -4.01 -8.93
N GLY A 104 19.61 -4.16 -10.04
CA GLY A 104 18.31 -3.51 -10.17
C GLY A 104 17.41 -4.07 -11.27
N ARG A 105 16.09 -3.84 -11.14
CA ARG A 105 15.07 -4.22 -12.13
C ARG A 105 14.04 -3.12 -12.33
N TYR A 106 13.16 -3.31 -13.31
CA TYR A 106 12.02 -2.43 -13.59
C TYR A 106 10.71 -3.17 -13.26
N PRO A 107 10.25 -3.15 -11.99
CA PRO A 107 9.06 -3.86 -11.57
C PRO A 107 7.75 -3.14 -11.98
N VAL A 108 7.49 -3.01 -13.29
CA VAL A 108 6.38 -2.22 -13.87
C VAL A 108 5.02 -2.52 -13.23
N LYS A 109 4.67 -3.81 -13.07
CA LYS A 109 3.38 -4.21 -12.49
C LYS A 109 3.21 -3.73 -11.05
N ALA A 110 4.25 -3.85 -10.23
CA ALA A 110 4.20 -3.43 -8.84
C ALA A 110 4.20 -1.91 -8.72
N SER A 111 4.97 -1.21 -9.55
CA SER A 111 4.99 0.25 -9.61
C SER A 111 3.64 0.84 -9.98
N ARG A 112 2.91 0.26 -10.94
CA ARG A 112 1.56 0.71 -11.32
C ARG A 112 0.57 0.59 -10.16
N GLU A 113 0.59 -0.52 -9.44
CA GLU A 113 -0.32 -0.72 -8.30
C GLU A 113 0.04 0.19 -7.12
N ILE A 114 1.32 0.41 -6.84
CA ILE A 114 1.76 1.35 -5.79
C ILE A 114 1.41 2.80 -6.15
N LEU A 115 1.55 3.19 -7.42
CA LEU A 115 1.20 4.51 -7.89
C LEU A 115 -0.28 4.83 -7.60
N LYS A 116 -1.19 3.90 -7.89
CA LYS A 116 -2.63 4.05 -7.55
C LYS A 116 -2.85 4.25 -6.05
N VAL A 117 -2.09 3.56 -5.19
CA VAL A 117 -2.19 3.73 -3.73
C VAL A 117 -1.69 5.11 -3.30
N LEU A 118 -0.62 5.63 -3.91
CA LEU A 118 -0.12 6.98 -3.64
C LEU A 118 -1.08 8.07 -4.14
N GLU A 119 -1.69 7.89 -5.32
CA GLU A 119 -2.72 8.80 -5.82
C GLU A 119 -3.94 8.84 -4.91
N ASN A 120 -4.35 7.69 -4.38
CA ASN A 120 -5.40 7.62 -3.37
C ASN A 120 -4.99 8.32 -2.06
N ALA A 121 -3.73 8.15 -1.63
CA ALA A 121 -3.20 8.84 -0.46
C ALA A 121 -3.19 10.37 -0.64
N LYS A 122 -2.85 10.84 -1.85
CA LYS A 122 -2.90 12.26 -2.23
C LYS A 122 -4.32 12.81 -2.11
N LYS A 123 -5.31 12.13 -2.71
CA LYS A 123 -6.72 12.52 -2.61
C LYS A 123 -7.24 12.54 -1.17
N ASN A 124 -6.81 11.58 -0.35
CA ASN A 124 -7.16 11.55 1.07
C ASN A 124 -6.53 12.71 1.86
N ALA A 125 -5.34 13.16 1.48
CA ALA A 125 -4.71 14.33 2.09
C ALA A 125 -5.41 15.64 1.67
N GLU A 126 -5.76 15.76 0.39
CA GLU A 126 -6.55 16.88 -0.14
C GLU A 126 -7.90 16.99 0.57
N TYR A 127 -8.61 15.86 0.74
CA TYR A 127 -9.87 15.81 1.47
C TYR A 127 -9.74 16.23 2.94
N LYS A 128 -8.60 15.98 3.57
CA LYS A 128 -8.31 16.41 4.94
C LYS A 128 -7.85 17.87 5.04
N GLY A 129 -7.67 18.57 3.92
CA GLY A 129 -7.16 19.94 3.89
C GLY A 129 -5.66 20.07 4.22
N LEU A 130 -4.88 18.98 4.05
CA LEU A 130 -3.42 19.05 4.20
C LEU A 130 -2.78 19.70 2.97
N ASN A 131 -1.67 20.40 3.16
CA ASN A 131 -0.95 21.00 2.04
C ASN A 131 -0.22 19.92 1.23
N VAL A 132 -0.70 19.68 0.00
CA VAL A 132 -0.22 18.65 -0.92
C VAL A 132 1.27 18.79 -1.24
N GLU A 133 1.77 20.02 -1.39
CA GLU A 133 3.16 20.30 -1.77
C GLU A 133 4.14 19.97 -0.66
N LYS A 134 3.67 20.00 0.60
CA LYS A 134 4.46 19.74 1.79
C LYS A 134 4.27 18.32 2.33
N LEU A 135 3.77 17.40 1.52
CA LEU A 135 3.61 16.00 1.92
C LEU A 135 4.88 15.19 1.67
N ARG A 136 5.28 14.44 2.70
CA ARG A 136 6.29 13.38 2.61
C ARG A 136 5.72 12.03 2.99
N ILE A 137 6.33 10.97 2.47
CA ILE A 137 6.04 9.59 2.87
C ILE A 137 6.72 9.35 4.22
N LYS A 138 5.96 9.44 5.31
CA LYS A 138 6.44 9.09 6.66
C LYS A 138 6.71 7.60 6.78
N HIS A 139 5.78 6.80 6.26
CA HIS A 139 5.91 5.35 6.29
C HIS A 139 5.24 4.70 5.09
N ILE A 140 5.96 3.79 4.47
CA ILE A 140 5.41 2.89 3.47
C ILE A 140 5.91 1.46 3.73
N SER A 141 5.00 0.50 3.69
CA SER A 141 5.35 -0.91 3.89
C SER A 141 4.51 -1.84 3.05
N SER A 142 5.10 -3.00 2.73
CA SER A 142 4.45 -4.10 2.03
C SER A 142 4.36 -5.32 2.94
N ASN A 143 3.14 -5.77 3.23
CA ASN A 143 2.85 -6.95 4.03
C ASN A 143 2.32 -8.08 3.15
N LYS A 144 2.62 -9.33 3.52
CA LYS A 144 2.08 -10.51 2.80
C LYS A 144 0.57 -10.56 2.98
N GLY A 145 -0.15 -10.72 1.87
CA GLY A 145 -1.59 -10.95 1.86
C GLY A 145 -1.97 -12.42 1.69
N PRO A 146 -3.27 -12.70 1.52
CA PRO A 146 -3.75 -14.06 1.29
C PRO A 146 -3.08 -14.65 0.04
N THR A 147 -2.61 -15.89 0.17
CA THR A 147 -1.98 -16.61 -0.93
C THR A 147 -3.01 -17.48 -1.61
N ILE A 148 -3.24 -17.26 -2.91
CA ILE A 148 -4.19 -18.05 -3.69
C ILE A 148 -3.52 -19.38 -4.03
N LYS A 149 -4.02 -20.47 -3.45
CA LYS A 149 -3.51 -21.82 -3.68
C LYS A 149 -3.89 -22.31 -5.08
N ARG A 150 -2.90 -22.79 -5.83
CA ARG A 150 -3.05 -23.42 -7.15
C ARG A 150 -2.00 -24.52 -7.25
N TYR A 151 -2.28 -25.53 -8.06
CA TYR A 151 -1.36 -26.63 -8.31
C TYR A 151 -1.10 -26.77 -9.81
N MET A 152 0.13 -27.12 -10.16
CA MET A 152 0.55 -27.39 -11.52
C MET A 152 0.87 -28.88 -11.65
N PRO A 153 0.24 -29.61 -12.59
CA PRO A 153 0.57 -31.00 -12.86
C PRO A 153 2.01 -31.10 -13.38
N ARG A 154 2.69 -32.18 -13.01
CA ARG A 154 4.08 -32.51 -13.35
C ARG A 154 4.14 -33.97 -13.82
N ALA A 155 5.28 -34.34 -14.39
CA ALA A 155 5.54 -35.72 -14.80
C ALA A 155 5.29 -36.72 -13.67
N PHE A 156 4.96 -37.96 -14.05
CA PHE A 156 4.68 -39.07 -13.14
C PHE A 156 3.49 -38.83 -12.20
N GLY A 157 2.45 -38.13 -12.68
CA GLY A 157 1.22 -37.87 -11.91
C GLY A 157 1.40 -36.95 -10.69
N ARG A 158 2.55 -36.28 -10.57
CA ARG A 158 2.86 -35.41 -9.44
C ARG A 158 2.18 -34.05 -9.61
N ALA A 159 1.81 -33.41 -8.51
CA ALA A 159 1.33 -32.03 -8.49
C ALA A 159 2.25 -31.15 -7.63
N SER A 160 2.65 -29.98 -8.15
CA SER A 160 3.48 -29.02 -7.43
C SER A 160 2.73 -27.73 -7.15
N PRO A 161 2.93 -27.08 -5.98
CA PRO A 161 2.33 -25.76 -5.69
C PRO A 161 2.74 -24.68 -6.69
N LYS A 162 1.75 -23.95 -7.22
CA LYS A 162 1.95 -22.72 -8.03
C LYS A 162 1.17 -21.56 -7.41
N PHE A 163 1.52 -21.25 -6.17
CA PHE A 163 0.81 -20.28 -5.36
C PHE A 163 0.96 -18.86 -5.92
N GLN A 164 -0.17 -18.15 -6.01
CA GLN A 164 -0.18 -16.74 -6.37
C GLN A 164 -0.20 -15.92 -5.09
N GLU A 165 0.92 -15.26 -4.79
CA GLU A 165 1.02 -14.34 -3.66
C GLU A 165 0.23 -13.05 -3.94
N THR A 166 -0.33 -12.49 -2.88
CA THR A 166 -0.87 -11.12 -2.86
C THR A 166 -0.20 -10.31 -1.76
N VAL A 167 -0.32 -8.99 -1.84
CA VAL A 167 0.37 -8.04 -0.96
C VAL A 167 -0.61 -6.98 -0.48
N HIS A 168 -0.51 -6.63 0.79
CA HIS A 168 -1.12 -5.41 1.33
C HIS A 168 -0.07 -4.32 1.39
N ILE A 169 -0.38 -3.13 0.89
CA ILE A 169 0.51 -1.97 0.94
C ILE A 169 -0.11 -0.95 1.86
N GLN A 170 0.66 -0.43 2.80
CA GLN A 170 0.23 0.61 3.73
C GLN A 170 1.07 1.85 3.47
N VAL A 171 0.41 3.00 3.37
CA VAL A 171 1.05 4.30 3.17
C VAL A 171 0.52 5.26 4.23
N ILE A 172 1.45 5.98 4.86
CA ILE A 172 1.17 7.08 5.76
C ILE A 172 1.95 8.29 5.26
N LEU A 173 1.21 9.35 4.94
CA LEU A 173 1.75 10.65 4.59
C LEU A 173 1.67 11.57 5.80
N GLU A 174 2.66 12.44 5.91
CA GLU A 174 2.75 13.46 6.94
C GLU A 174 3.18 14.77 6.28
N GLU A 175 2.64 15.88 6.77
CA GLU A 175 3.10 17.21 6.41
C GLU A 175 4.46 17.47 7.07
N TYR A 176 5.47 17.88 6.29
CA TYR A 176 6.75 18.29 6.84
C TYR A 176 6.75 19.80 7.09
N HIS A 177 7.40 20.21 8.20
CA HIS A 177 7.56 21.60 8.59
C HIS A 177 8.74 22.26 7.86
#